data_AF-A0A6A2XZ33-F1
#
_entry.id   AF-A0A6A2XZ33-F1
#
_cell.length_a   1.000
_cell.length_b   1.000
_cell.length_c   1.000
_cell.angle_alpha   90.00
_cell.angle_beta   90.00
_cell.angle_gamma   90.00
#
_symmetry.space_group_name_H-M   'P 1'
#
loop_
_entity.id
_entity.type
_entity.pdbx_description
1 polymer ?
#
loop_
_entity_poly.entity_id
_entity_poly.type
_entity_poly.pdbx_seq_one_letter_code
_entity_poly.pdbx_strand_id
1 'polypeptide(L)'
;MDRLTKSAHFIPVQVVHWFGNKIDDTHPILDWICSSLRPSNVLSLSVLSLYEQIVQEGKLLEGKELDFAYDSISAFSSRRDNQEAIFRAEEGLKDIRDATAAYKAEALELQKHLRHLQSQFDMLTGQAIAFIHGRHARVTATSTTNGHLKTIDDIFSGRNLQMNEVLGKIASTAQELAHYHSGDEEGIYLAYSDFHPYLVGDSSCIMELNKLFAKQLDTIYDSPLEYLNISSLSPKKDDQTNILIHGVLQLPANSNLMVDETQLESGSLSSIGIENTNLLKNLIEF
;
A
#
# COMPACT_ATOMS: atom_id res chain seq x y z
N MET A 1 -24.60 78.85 23.48
CA MET A 1 -23.74 77.65 23.47
C MET A 1 -23.30 77.42 22.04
N ASP A 2 -22.43 78.28 21.52
CA ASP A 2 -20.96 78.17 21.60
C ASP A 2 -20.43 76.85 21.02
N ARG A 3 -20.08 76.94 19.74
CA ARG A 3 -19.02 76.26 18.98
C ARG A 3 -19.60 75.85 17.64
N LEU A 4 -19.24 76.60 16.61
CA LEU A 4 -18.99 76.15 15.22
C LEU A 4 -18.64 77.35 14.30
N THR A 5 -18.31 78.52 14.85
CA THR A 5 -17.46 79.50 14.18
C THR A 5 -16.00 79.07 14.31
N LYS A 6 -15.51 78.27 13.37
CA LYS A 6 -14.07 78.17 13.07
C LYS A 6 -13.87 77.56 11.68
N SER A 7 -13.73 78.48 10.72
CA SER A 7 -12.70 78.42 9.68
C SER A 7 -12.78 77.27 8.67
N ALA A 8 -13.61 77.43 7.65
CA ALA A 8 -13.37 76.80 6.35
C ALA A 8 -12.14 77.48 5.73
N HIS A 9 -10.95 76.95 6.01
CA HIS A 9 -9.78 77.26 5.20
C HIS A 9 -10.00 76.63 3.82
N PHE A 10 -10.36 77.46 2.85
CA PHE A 10 -10.18 77.15 1.43
C PHE A 10 -8.70 76.81 1.25
N ILE A 11 -8.37 75.55 0.92
CA ILE A 11 -7.02 75.18 0.49
C ILE A 11 -6.99 75.47 -1.02
N PRO A 12 -6.24 76.49 -1.50
CA PRO A 12 -6.11 76.72 -2.92
C PRO A 12 -5.32 75.56 -3.54
N VAL A 13 -5.66 75.19 -4.77
CA VAL A 13 -5.04 74.12 -5.58
C VAL A 13 -3.53 74.34 -5.87
N GLN A 14 -2.89 75.35 -5.28
CA GLN A 14 -1.46 75.63 -5.42
C GLN A 14 -0.52 74.82 -4.50
N VAL A 15 -1.03 73.93 -3.65
CA VAL A 15 -0.16 73.13 -2.75
C VAL A 15 0.56 71.98 -3.48
N VAL A 16 0.07 71.53 -4.64
CA VAL A 16 0.65 70.37 -5.35
C VAL A 16 2.00 70.70 -6.01
N HIS A 17 2.29 71.97 -6.30
CA HIS A 17 3.53 72.36 -6.99
C HIS A 17 4.73 72.62 -6.04
N TRP A 18 4.53 72.61 -4.72
CA TRP A 18 5.60 72.78 -3.73
C TRP A 18 6.17 71.46 -3.17
N PHE A 19 5.51 70.32 -3.41
CA PHE A 19 5.93 69.01 -2.90
C PHE A 19 6.92 68.26 -3.81
N GLY A 20 7.66 68.99 -4.66
CA GLY A 20 8.70 68.42 -5.52
C GLY A 20 10.08 68.26 -4.89
N ASN A 21 10.33 68.73 -3.66
CA ASN A 21 11.67 68.70 -3.04
C ASN A 21 11.64 68.59 -1.51
N LYS A 22 11.25 67.40 -1.00
CA LYS A 22 11.70 66.73 0.25
C LYS A 22 10.61 65.71 0.66
N ILE A 23 10.91 64.43 0.49
CA ILE A 23 9.96 63.31 0.65
C ILE A 23 9.89 62.77 2.10
N ASP A 24 10.67 63.32 3.04
CA ASP A 24 10.76 62.72 4.38
C ASP A 24 9.79 63.32 5.44
N ASP A 25 9.15 64.47 5.19
CA ASP A 25 8.26 65.15 6.16
C ASP A 25 6.75 65.08 5.80
N THR A 26 6.36 64.29 4.79
CA THR A 26 4.96 64.20 4.30
C THR A 26 4.06 63.23 5.06
N HIS A 27 4.62 62.37 5.91
CA HIS A 27 3.87 61.31 6.57
C HIS A 27 2.72 61.79 7.47
N PRO A 28 2.88 62.79 8.35
CA PRO A 28 1.80 63.21 9.25
C PRO A 28 0.60 63.84 8.52
N ILE A 29 0.87 64.53 7.41
CA ILE A 29 -0.17 65.21 6.61
C ILE A 29 -0.96 64.17 5.80
N LEU A 30 -0.29 63.19 5.21
CA LEU A 30 -0.94 62.09 4.51
C LEU A 30 -1.79 61.23 5.45
N ASP A 31 -1.29 60.95 6.66
CA ASP A 31 -2.04 60.19 7.66
C ASP A 31 -3.32 60.93 8.10
N TRP A 32 -3.25 62.25 8.26
CA TRP A 32 -4.42 63.08 8.56
C TRP A 32 -5.45 63.11 7.40
N ILE A 33 -4.99 63.21 6.15
CA ILE A 33 -5.85 63.18 4.97
C ILE A 33 -6.57 61.84 4.85
N CYS A 34 -5.83 60.73 5.00
CA CYS A 34 -6.37 59.37 4.92
C CYS A 34 -7.35 59.05 6.05
N SER A 35 -7.19 59.64 7.24
CA SER A 35 -8.09 59.45 8.37
C SER A 35 -9.30 60.40 8.39
N SER A 36 -9.22 61.54 7.70
CA SER A 36 -10.29 62.55 7.66
C SER A 36 -11.19 62.47 6.42
N LEU A 37 -10.69 61.91 5.30
CA LEU A 37 -11.47 61.73 4.07
C LEU A 37 -12.22 60.38 4.09
N ARG A 38 -13.49 60.39 4.50
CA ARG A 38 -14.42 59.29 4.19
C ARG A 38 -14.88 59.42 2.73
N PRO A 39 -15.21 58.31 2.02
CA PRO A 39 -15.77 58.38 0.67
C PRO A 39 -17.04 59.24 0.57
N SER A 40 -17.79 59.35 1.67
CA SER A 40 -18.97 60.22 1.80
C SER A 40 -18.65 61.73 1.82
N ASN A 41 -17.39 62.11 2.05
CA ASN A 41 -16.94 63.50 2.18
C ASN A 41 -16.17 63.97 0.93
N VAL A 42 -15.94 63.07 -0.02
CA VAL A 42 -15.29 63.37 -1.29
C VAL A 42 -16.39 63.68 -2.29
N LEU A 43 -16.53 64.97 -2.63
CA LEU A 43 -17.43 65.37 -3.71
C LEU A 43 -16.89 64.80 -5.02
N SER A 44 -17.72 64.04 -5.75
CA SER A 44 -17.34 63.56 -7.07
C SER A 44 -17.21 64.74 -8.04
N LEU A 45 -16.40 64.59 -9.07
CA LEU A 45 -16.20 65.62 -10.10
C LEU A 45 -17.52 66.07 -10.74
N SER A 46 -18.48 65.15 -10.88
CA SER A 46 -19.84 65.41 -11.34
C SER A 46 -20.68 66.27 -10.38
N VAL A 47 -20.49 66.10 -9.06
CA VAL A 47 -21.19 66.88 -8.05
C VAL A 47 -20.59 68.29 -7.95
N LEU A 48 -19.28 68.42 -8.11
CA LEU A 48 -18.62 69.73 -8.19
C LEU A 48 -19.04 70.51 -9.44
N SER A 49 -19.11 69.86 -10.60
CA SER A 49 -19.60 70.52 -11.83
C SER A 49 -21.05 70.95 -11.71
N LEU A 50 -21.89 70.15 -11.05
CA LEU A 50 -23.28 70.49 -10.80
C LEU A 50 -23.41 71.68 -9.83
N TYR A 51 -22.60 71.70 -8.78
CA TYR A 51 -22.55 72.84 -7.85
C TYR A 51 -22.11 74.12 -8.56
N GLU A 52 -21.05 74.06 -9.37
CA GLU A 52 -20.59 75.22 -10.17
C GLU A 52 -21.67 75.70 -11.14
N GLN A 53 -22.41 74.79 -11.77
CA GLN A 53 -23.53 75.14 -12.63
C GLN A 53 -24.67 75.82 -11.85
N ILE A 54 -25.03 75.30 -10.66
CA ILE A 54 -26.08 75.90 -9.81
C ILE A 54 -25.67 77.30 -9.32
N VAL A 55 -24.39 77.49 -9.01
CA VAL A 55 -23.82 78.79 -8.64
C VAL A 55 -23.84 79.76 -9.83
N GLN A 56 -23.45 79.30 -11.03
CA GLN A 56 -23.50 80.11 -12.26
C GLN A 56 -24.94 80.48 -12.65
N GLU A 57 -25.90 79.60 -12.40
CA GLU A 57 -27.33 79.84 -12.66
C GLU A 57 -27.99 80.73 -11.58
N GLY A 58 -27.26 81.11 -10.51
CA GLY A 58 -27.79 81.94 -9.42
C GLY A 58 -28.90 81.26 -8.60
N LYS A 59 -29.00 79.93 -8.67
CA LYS A 59 -30.06 79.14 -8.03
C LYS A 59 -29.65 78.58 -6.66
N LEU A 60 -28.52 79.04 -6.13
CA LEU A 60 -28.07 78.65 -4.79
C LEU A 60 -28.93 79.38 -3.76
N LEU A 61 -29.79 78.62 -3.09
CA LEU A 61 -30.65 79.15 -2.02
C LEU A 61 -29.78 79.41 -0.79
N GLU A 62 -29.61 80.68 -0.42
CA GLU A 62 -28.87 81.09 0.79
C GLU A 62 -29.79 81.80 1.80
N GLY A 63 -29.66 81.45 3.07
CA GLY A 63 -30.37 82.09 4.17
C GLY A 63 -31.89 81.94 4.09
N LYS A 64 -32.62 83.07 3.99
CA LYS A 64 -34.09 83.13 4.14
C LYS A 64 -34.86 82.31 3.09
N GLU A 65 -34.32 82.16 1.89
CA GLU A 65 -34.96 81.36 0.84
C GLU A 65 -34.82 79.86 1.10
N LEU A 66 -33.70 79.45 1.72
CA LEU A 66 -33.51 78.09 2.18
C LEU A 66 -34.42 77.78 3.36
N ASP A 67 -34.55 78.71 4.30
CA ASP A 67 -35.46 78.60 5.45
C ASP A 67 -36.92 78.47 4.95
N PHE A 68 -37.32 79.27 3.97
CA PHE A 68 -38.66 79.21 3.37
C PHE A 68 -38.92 77.89 2.62
N ALA A 69 -37.93 77.37 1.87
CA ALA A 69 -38.04 76.08 1.21
C ALA A 69 -38.16 74.94 2.22
N TYR A 70 -37.39 75.01 3.32
CA TYR A 70 -37.47 74.06 4.42
C TYR A 70 -38.86 74.09 5.09
N ASP A 71 -39.37 75.27 5.41
CA ASP A 71 -40.71 75.43 6.01
C ASP A 71 -41.81 74.93 5.06
N SER A 72 -41.68 75.19 3.76
CA SER A 72 -42.61 74.71 2.73
C SER A 72 -42.64 73.19 2.63
N ILE A 73 -41.48 72.53 2.67
CA ILE A 73 -41.39 71.06 2.63
C ILE A 73 -41.90 70.45 3.94
N SER A 74 -41.56 71.07 5.08
CA SER A 74 -41.97 70.61 6.41
C SER A 74 -43.49 70.69 6.59
N ALA A 75 -44.16 71.67 5.97
CA ALA A 75 -45.62 71.80 5.95
C ALA A 75 -46.35 70.62 5.27
N PHE A 76 -45.68 69.86 4.39
CA PHE A 76 -46.25 68.65 3.81
C PHE A 76 -46.11 67.41 4.72
N SER A 77 -45.25 67.44 5.74
CA SER A 77 -45.05 66.31 6.65
C SER A 77 -46.19 66.15 7.67
N SER A 78 -46.96 67.22 7.94
CA SER A 78 -48.03 67.23 8.96
C SER A 78 -49.41 66.76 8.46
N ARG A 79 -49.56 66.38 7.18
CA ARG A 79 -50.83 65.86 6.65
C ARG A 79 -51.02 64.38 7.04
N ARG A 80 -52.03 64.14 7.88
CA ARG A 80 -52.42 62.81 8.42
C ARG A 80 -52.67 61.72 7.36
N ASP A 81 -53.10 62.06 6.15
CA ASP A 81 -53.33 61.07 5.07
C ASP A 81 -52.06 60.28 4.70
N ASN A 82 -50.89 60.91 4.83
CA ASN A 82 -49.62 60.24 4.54
C ASN A 82 -49.28 59.20 5.61
N GLN A 83 -49.68 59.43 6.86
CA GLN A 83 -49.44 58.52 7.98
C GLN A 83 -50.31 57.26 7.88
N GLU A 84 -51.58 57.38 7.47
CA GLU A 84 -52.48 56.22 7.36
C GLU A 84 -52.12 55.29 6.19
N ALA A 85 -51.60 55.84 5.09
CA ALA A 85 -51.03 55.06 3.98
C ALA A 85 -49.73 54.31 4.39
N ILE A 86 -48.93 54.92 5.27
CA ILE A 86 -47.71 54.30 5.83
C ILE A 86 -48.06 53.15 6.77
N PHE A 87 -49.09 53.28 7.63
CA PHE A 87 -49.50 52.19 8.54
C PHE A 87 -50.08 50.96 7.82
N ARG A 88 -50.88 51.14 6.74
CA ARG A 88 -51.31 50.00 5.91
C ARG A 88 -50.14 49.34 5.16
N ALA A 89 -49.17 50.14 4.73
CA ALA A 89 -47.95 49.61 4.13
C ALA A 89 -47.10 48.85 5.17
N GLU A 90 -47.04 49.29 6.43
CA GLU A 90 -46.34 48.60 7.52
C GLU A 90 -46.97 47.26 7.89
N GLU A 91 -48.30 47.16 7.90
CA GLU A 91 -49.01 45.90 8.18
C GLU A 91 -48.78 44.88 7.06
N GLY A 92 -48.86 45.30 5.79
CA GLY A 92 -48.47 44.46 4.65
C GLY A 92 -46.97 44.10 4.64
N LEU A 93 -46.10 45.02 5.09
CA LEU A 93 -44.67 44.74 5.23
C LEU A 93 -44.40 43.69 6.31
N LYS A 94 -45.21 43.67 7.38
CA LYS A 94 -45.13 42.68 8.45
C LYS A 94 -45.53 41.31 7.94
N ASP A 95 -46.66 41.18 7.22
CA ASP A 95 -47.08 39.91 6.64
C ASP A 95 -46.05 39.35 5.64
N ILE A 96 -45.46 40.21 4.81
CA ILE A 96 -44.38 39.80 3.90
C ILE A 96 -43.15 39.33 4.67
N ARG A 97 -42.80 39.99 5.78
CA ARG A 97 -41.66 39.63 6.62
C ARG A 97 -41.89 38.30 7.34
N ASP A 98 -43.10 38.08 7.84
CA ASP A 98 -43.50 36.85 8.53
C ASP A 98 -43.57 35.68 7.53
N ALA A 99 -44.13 35.88 6.33
CA ALA A 99 -44.09 34.91 5.24
C ALA A 99 -42.64 34.60 4.80
N THR A 100 -41.78 35.63 4.68
CA THR A 100 -40.35 35.45 4.36
C THR A 100 -39.64 34.65 5.45
N ALA A 101 -39.96 34.89 6.72
CA ALA A 101 -39.39 34.14 7.84
C ALA A 101 -39.87 32.67 7.82
N ALA A 102 -41.14 32.42 7.52
CA ALA A 102 -41.69 31.08 7.37
C ALA A 102 -41.02 30.31 6.22
N TYR A 103 -40.88 30.92 5.04
CA TYR A 103 -40.18 30.28 3.90
C TYR A 103 -38.69 30.05 4.18
N LYS A 104 -38.02 30.95 4.91
CA LYS A 104 -36.65 30.73 5.35
C LYS A 104 -36.53 29.55 6.32
N ALA A 105 -37.49 29.39 7.23
CA ALA A 105 -37.54 28.25 8.13
C ALA A 105 -37.76 26.93 7.37
N GLU A 106 -38.69 26.92 6.42
CA GLU A 106 -38.96 25.76 5.55
C GLU A 106 -37.73 25.39 4.71
N ALA A 107 -37.05 26.38 4.11
CA ALA A 107 -35.82 26.15 3.35
C ALA A 107 -34.70 25.53 4.22
N LEU A 108 -34.61 25.94 5.49
CA LEU A 108 -33.63 25.40 6.43
C LEU A 108 -33.96 23.94 6.80
N GLU A 109 -35.23 23.60 7.00
CA GLU A 109 -35.66 22.22 7.24
C GLU A 109 -35.41 21.33 6.01
N LEU A 110 -35.71 21.80 4.80
CA LEU A 110 -35.38 21.08 3.57
C LEU A 110 -33.87 20.87 3.44
N GLN A 111 -33.04 21.85 3.79
CA GLN A 111 -31.59 21.70 3.80
C GLN A 111 -31.10 20.68 4.84
N LYS A 112 -31.75 20.58 6.00
CA LYS A 112 -31.45 19.51 6.98
C LYS A 112 -31.81 18.14 6.40
N HIS A 113 -32.96 18.03 5.74
CA HIS A 113 -33.40 16.77 5.13
C HIS A 113 -32.45 16.31 4.03
N LEU A 114 -32.01 17.22 3.16
CA LEU A 114 -31.00 16.93 2.13
C LEU A 114 -29.68 16.44 2.72
N ARG A 115 -29.19 17.07 3.78
CA ARG A 115 -27.96 16.62 4.47
C ARG A 115 -28.12 15.24 5.08
N HIS A 116 -29.28 14.95 5.68
CA HIS A 116 -29.56 13.62 6.22
C HIS A 116 -29.56 12.56 5.13
N LEU A 117 -30.27 12.83 4.02
CA LEU A 117 -30.36 11.92 2.89
C LEU A 117 -28.98 11.69 2.24
N GLN A 118 -28.18 12.74 2.11
CA GLN A 118 -26.82 12.65 1.59
C GLN A 118 -25.93 11.76 2.48
N SER A 119 -26.00 11.92 3.81
CA SER A 119 -25.29 11.04 4.73
C SER A 119 -25.74 9.59 4.64
N GLN A 120 -27.04 9.34 4.40
CA GLN A 120 -27.54 7.97 4.16
C GLN A 120 -26.98 7.39 2.86
N PHE A 121 -26.92 8.17 1.78
CA PHE A 121 -26.31 7.75 0.52
C PHE A 121 -24.82 7.45 0.68
N ASP A 122 -24.06 8.27 1.41
CA ASP A 122 -22.65 8.05 1.66
C ASP A 122 -22.42 6.75 2.45
N MET A 123 -23.24 6.48 3.47
CA MET A 123 -23.20 5.23 4.22
C MET A 123 -23.49 4.02 3.33
N LEU A 124 -24.56 4.08 2.53
CA LEU A 124 -24.93 2.98 1.63
C LEU A 124 -23.85 2.75 0.57
N THR A 125 -23.24 3.82 0.06
CA THR A 125 -22.14 3.77 -0.89
C THR A 125 -20.92 3.10 -0.25
N GLY A 126 -20.57 3.47 0.99
CA GLY A 126 -19.50 2.81 1.75
C GLY A 126 -19.75 1.32 1.95
N GLN A 127 -20.99 0.93 2.29
CA GLN A 127 -21.40 -0.47 2.42
C GLN A 127 -21.29 -1.23 1.08
N ALA A 128 -21.76 -0.64 -0.02
CA ALA A 128 -21.68 -1.24 -1.35
C ALA A 128 -20.22 -1.46 -1.77
N ILE A 129 -19.35 -0.47 -1.53
CA ILE A 129 -17.91 -0.57 -1.80
C ILE A 129 -17.29 -1.69 -0.97
N ALA A 130 -17.56 -1.75 0.33
CA ALA A 130 -17.05 -2.80 1.21
C ALA A 130 -17.52 -4.20 0.77
N PHE A 131 -18.79 -4.34 0.36
CA PHE A 131 -19.34 -5.59 -0.15
C PHE A 131 -18.66 -6.03 -1.46
N ILE A 132 -18.45 -5.10 -2.40
CA ILE A 132 -17.77 -5.37 -3.67
C ILE A 132 -16.34 -5.84 -3.41
N HIS A 133 -15.57 -5.12 -2.57
CA HIS A 133 -14.20 -5.50 -2.22
C HIS A 133 -14.14 -6.86 -1.51
N GLY A 134 -15.04 -7.10 -0.54
CA GLY A 134 -15.14 -8.39 0.14
C GLY A 134 -15.49 -9.54 -0.81
N ARG A 135 -16.36 -9.30 -1.80
CA ARG A 135 -16.66 -10.27 -2.86
C ARG A 135 -15.43 -10.56 -3.72
N HIS A 136 -14.73 -9.53 -4.20
CA HIS A 136 -13.51 -9.71 -4.99
C HIS A 136 -12.43 -10.48 -4.23
N ALA A 137 -12.18 -10.14 -2.96
CA ALA A 137 -11.22 -10.85 -2.12
C ALA A 137 -11.55 -12.34 -1.98
N ARG A 138 -12.82 -12.68 -1.73
CA ARG A 138 -13.27 -14.08 -1.68
C ARG A 138 -13.09 -14.80 -3.02
N VAL A 139 -13.47 -14.16 -4.13
CA VAL A 139 -13.33 -14.74 -5.47
C VAL A 139 -11.86 -15.03 -5.80
N THR A 140 -10.96 -14.09 -5.50
CA THR A 140 -9.52 -14.29 -5.68
C THR A 140 -9.01 -15.45 -4.82
N ALA A 141 -9.34 -15.48 -3.52
CA ALA A 141 -8.94 -16.57 -2.63
C ALA A 141 -9.45 -17.93 -3.13
N THR A 142 -10.73 -18.03 -3.50
CA THR A 142 -11.32 -19.26 -4.06
C THR A 142 -10.67 -19.67 -5.37
N SER A 143 -10.31 -18.72 -6.25
CA SER A 143 -9.63 -19.03 -7.50
C SER A 143 -8.24 -19.63 -7.28
N THR A 144 -7.49 -19.12 -6.30
CA THR A 144 -6.18 -19.65 -5.92
C THR A 144 -6.31 -21.06 -5.34
N THR A 145 -7.26 -21.28 -4.42
CA THR A 145 -7.50 -22.61 -3.85
C THR A 145 -7.98 -23.62 -4.90
N ASN A 146 -8.84 -23.20 -5.83
CA ASN A 146 -9.28 -24.05 -6.93
C ASN A 146 -8.12 -24.38 -7.88
N GLY A 147 -7.20 -23.44 -8.10
CA GLY A 147 -5.95 -23.70 -8.82
C GLY A 147 -5.13 -24.81 -8.16
N HIS A 148 -4.91 -24.73 -6.84
CA HIS A 148 -4.21 -25.77 -6.09
C HIS A 148 -4.94 -27.13 -6.14
N LEU A 149 -6.26 -27.13 -5.98
CA LEU A 149 -7.07 -28.34 -6.06
C LEU A 149 -6.91 -29.03 -7.42
N LYS A 150 -6.93 -28.25 -8.51
CA LYS A 150 -6.72 -28.77 -9.86
C LYS A 150 -5.33 -29.39 -10.02
N THR A 151 -4.28 -28.72 -9.55
CA THR A 151 -2.93 -29.29 -9.59
C THR A 151 -2.83 -30.61 -8.83
N ILE A 152 -3.48 -30.71 -7.67
CA ILE A 152 -3.53 -31.96 -6.89
C ILE A 152 -4.28 -33.05 -7.65
N ASP A 153 -5.41 -32.73 -8.27
CA ASP A 153 -6.20 -33.65 -9.08
C ASP A 153 -5.41 -34.18 -10.29
N ASP A 154 -4.66 -33.31 -10.96
CA ASP A 154 -3.76 -33.67 -12.05
C ASP A 154 -2.65 -34.63 -11.57
N ILE A 155 -2.07 -34.38 -10.39
CA ILE A 155 -1.05 -35.25 -9.77
C ILE A 155 -1.64 -36.63 -9.43
N PHE A 156 -2.81 -36.68 -8.80
CA PHE A 156 -3.47 -37.95 -8.46
C PHE A 156 -3.86 -38.74 -9.71
N SER A 157 -4.41 -38.08 -10.73
CA SER A 157 -4.71 -38.69 -12.03
C SER A 157 -3.45 -39.28 -12.67
N GLY A 158 -2.32 -38.55 -12.64
CA GLY A 158 -1.03 -39.03 -13.14
C GLY A 158 -0.52 -40.26 -12.37
N ARG A 159 -0.58 -40.24 -11.03
CA ARG A 159 -0.18 -41.39 -10.20
C ARG A 159 -1.06 -42.61 -10.43
N ASN A 160 -2.36 -42.41 -10.62
CA ASN A 160 -3.29 -43.50 -10.90
C ASN A 160 -2.97 -44.19 -12.24
N LEU A 161 -2.57 -43.42 -13.26
CA LEU A 161 -2.12 -43.96 -14.55
C LEU A 161 -0.83 -44.78 -14.39
N GLN A 162 0.15 -44.28 -13.64
CA GLN A 162 1.39 -45.01 -13.34
C GLN A 162 1.11 -46.32 -12.58
N MET A 163 0.19 -46.29 -11.60
CA MET A 163 -0.19 -47.48 -10.86
C MET A 163 -0.84 -48.53 -11.76
N ASN A 164 -1.73 -48.11 -12.66
CA ASN A 164 -2.34 -49.02 -13.64
C ASN A 164 -1.30 -49.64 -14.58
N GLU A 165 -0.27 -48.88 -14.99
CA GLU A 165 0.83 -49.42 -15.79
C GLU A 165 1.62 -50.49 -15.02
N VAL A 166 1.96 -50.22 -13.76
CA VAL A 166 2.66 -51.18 -12.89
C VAL A 166 1.82 -52.43 -12.66
N LEU A 167 0.51 -52.28 -12.38
CA LEU A 167 -0.40 -53.41 -12.23
C LEU A 167 -0.49 -54.24 -13.51
N GLY A 168 -0.50 -53.60 -14.68
CA GLY A 168 -0.45 -54.28 -15.98
C GLY A 168 0.84 -55.09 -16.16
N LYS A 169 2.00 -54.53 -15.78
CA LYS A 169 3.28 -55.24 -15.79
C LYS A 169 3.27 -56.44 -14.84
N ILE A 170 2.78 -56.25 -13.61
CA ILE A 170 2.66 -57.34 -12.63
C ILE A 170 1.76 -58.45 -13.17
N ALA A 171 0.60 -58.10 -13.74
CA ALA A 171 -0.31 -59.07 -14.33
C ALA A 171 0.34 -59.85 -15.49
N SER A 172 1.08 -59.19 -16.38
CA SER A 172 1.83 -59.85 -17.46
C SER A 172 2.87 -60.82 -16.90
N THR A 173 3.70 -60.36 -15.95
CA THR A 173 4.73 -61.21 -15.34
C THR A 173 4.14 -62.40 -14.58
N ALA A 174 2.99 -62.22 -13.92
CA ALA A 174 2.29 -63.31 -13.24
C ALA A 174 1.70 -64.31 -14.25
N GLN A 175 1.20 -63.84 -15.39
CA GLN A 175 0.69 -64.69 -16.46
C GLN A 175 1.81 -65.46 -17.16
N GLU A 176 2.94 -64.82 -17.44
CA GLU A 176 4.15 -65.47 -17.96
C GLU A 176 4.63 -66.56 -17.00
N LEU A 177 4.70 -66.25 -15.70
CA LEU A 177 5.08 -67.23 -14.68
C LEU A 177 4.09 -68.40 -14.60
N ALA A 178 2.78 -68.13 -14.65
CA ALA A 178 1.76 -69.17 -14.66
C ALA A 178 1.86 -70.06 -15.91
N HIS A 179 2.17 -69.47 -17.07
CA HIS A 179 2.41 -70.20 -18.31
C HIS A 179 3.65 -71.11 -18.21
N TYR A 180 4.76 -70.61 -17.65
CA TYR A 180 5.94 -71.44 -17.37
C TYR A 180 5.65 -72.60 -16.42
N HIS A 181 4.65 -72.47 -15.54
CA HIS A 181 4.22 -73.52 -14.63
C HIS A 181 3.10 -74.42 -15.19
N SER A 182 2.51 -74.14 -16.36
CA SER A 182 1.44 -74.97 -16.93
C SER A 182 1.96 -76.27 -17.55
N GLY A 183 3.25 -76.31 -17.94
CA GLY A 183 3.90 -77.49 -18.52
C GLY A 183 3.45 -77.81 -19.95
N ASP A 184 2.81 -76.85 -20.64
CA ASP A 184 2.27 -77.03 -22.00
C ASP A 184 3.35 -76.92 -23.10
N GLU A 185 4.52 -76.37 -22.79
CA GLU A 185 5.65 -76.25 -23.72
C GLU A 185 6.79 -77.21 -23.32
N GLU A 186 7.32 -77.97 -24.30
CA GLU A 186 8.49 -78.87 -24.15
C GLU A 186 9.80 -78.05 -24.03
N GLY A 187 9.91 -77.23 -22.99
CA GLY A 187 11.10 -76.49 -22.60
C GLY A 187 11.59 -76.93 -21.22
N ILE A 188 12.90 -77.05 -21.03
CA ILE A 188 13.47 -77.18 -19.69
C ILE A 188 13.46 -75.79 -19.05
N TYR A 189 12.47 -75.56 -18.19
CA TYR A 189 12.35 -74.30 -17.44
C TYR A 189 13.24 -74.35 -16.21
N LEU A 190 14.29 -73.53 -16.21
CA LEU A 190 15.19 -73.35 -15.07
C LEU A 190 14.74 -72.13 -14.26
N ALA A 191 14.29 -72.33 -13.03
CA ALA A 191 14.04 -71.28 -12.06
C ALA A 191 15.37 -70.66 -11.59
N TYR A 192 15.34 -69.42 -11.07
CA TYR A 192 16.53 -68.82 -10.43
C TYR A 192 17.12 -69.72 -9.32
N SER A 193 16.26 -70.47 -8.64
CA SER A 193 16.62 -71.49 -7.65
C SER A 193 17.43 -72.65 -8.25
N ASP A 194 17.25 -72.98 -9.52
CA ASP A 194 18.04 -74.02 -10.20
C ASP A 194 19.46 -73.54 -10.50
N PHE A 195 19.70 -72.23 -10.42
CA PHE A 195 21.02 -71.63 -10.46
C PHE A 195 21.69 -71.51 -9.09
N HIS A 196 21.00 -71.81 -7.97
CA HIS A 196 21.63 -71.80 -6.64
C HIS A 196 22.93 -72.63 -6.55
N PRO A 197 23.01 -73.85 -7.11
CA PRO A 197 24.26 -74.62 -7.11
C PRO A 197 25.41 -73.90 -7.82
N TYR A 198 25.12 -73.07 -8.82
CA TYR A 198 26.10 -72.30 -9.58
C TYR A 198 26.43 -70.93 -8.96
N LEU A 199 25.51 -70.37 -8.16
CA LEU A 199 25.75 -69.16 -7.37
C LEU A 199 26.54 -69.46 -6.08
N VAL A 200 26.33 -70.62 -5.48
CA VAL A 200 27.04 -71.10 -4.28
C VAL A 200 28.45 -71.62 -4.64
N GLY A 201 28.67 -71.99 -5.90
CA GLY A 201 29.87 -72.67 -6.39
C GLY A 201 31.09 -71.80 -6.66
N ASP A 202 30.98 -70.47 -6.64
CA ASP A 202 32.11 -69.60 -6.95
C ASP A 202 32.31 -68.47 -5.94
N SER A 203 32.18 -68.84 -4.65
CA SER A 203 32.80 -68.07 -3.56
C SER A 203 34.26 -67.75 -3.89
N SER A 204 34.98 -68.63 -4.59
CA SER A 204 36.33 -68.38 -5.15
C SER A 204 36.38 -67.18 -6.11
N CYS A 205 35.56 -67.14 -7.16
CA CYS A 205 35.54 -66.02 -8.10
C CYS A 205 35.04 -64.72 -7.46
N ILE A 206 34.04 -64.78 -6.57
CA ILE A 206 33.57 -63.61 -5.81
C ILE A 206 34.65 -63.14 -4.82
N MET A 207 35.37 -64.05 -4.17
CA MET A 207 36.51 -63.71 -3.32
C MET A 207 37.65 -63.11 -4.13
N GLU A 208 37.93 -63.59 -5.35
CA GLU A 208 38.97 -63.03 -6.22
C GLU A 208 38.57 -61.67 -6.80
N LEU A 209 37.30 -61.47 -7.15
CA LEU A 209 36.74 -60.16 -7.51
C LEU A 209 36.78 -59.20 -6.32
N ASN A 210 36.34 -59.62 -5.14
CA ASN A 210 36.43 -58.82 -3.91
C ASN A 210 37.88 -58.54 -3.53
N LYS A 211 38.81 -59.47 -3.78
CA LYS A 211 40.25 -59.26 -3.60
C LYS A 211 40.83 -58.31 -4.65
N LEU A 212 40.27 -58.28 -5.87
CA LEU A 212 40.60 -57.32 -6.92
C LEU A 212 40.05 -55.92 -6.59
N PHE A 213 38.82 -55.82 -6.09
CA PHE A 213 38.22 -54.57 -5.61
C PHE A 213 38.93 -54.06 -4.34
N ALA A 214 39.27 -54.95 -3.41
CA ALA A 214 40.10 -54.64 -2.25
C ALA A 214 41.48 -54.15 -2.69
N LYS A 215 42.14 -54.80 -3.66
CA LYS A 215 43.42 -54.32 -4.22
C LYS A 215 43.32 -52.97 -4.94
N GLN A 216 42.20 -52.68 -5.57
CA GLN A 216 41.97 -51.37 -6.20
C GLN A 216 41.82 -50.27 -5.12
N LEU A 217 41.32 -50.64 -3.94
CA LEU A 217 41.21 -49.81 -2.74
C LEU A 217 42.44 -49.88 -1.80
N ASP A 218 43.32 -50.86 -1.91
CA ASP A 218 44.63 -50.92 -1.22
C ASP A 218 45.58 -49.83 -1.73
N THR A 219 45.24 -49.21 -2.87
CA THR A 219 45.84 -47.93 -3.28
C THR A 219 45.45 -46.78 -2.33
N ILE A 220 44.59 -47.03 -1.32
CA ILE A 220 44.06 -46.09 -0.34
C ILE A 220 44.32 -46.64 1.09
N TYR A 221 45.61 -46.69 1.44
CA TYR A 221 46.22 -46.59 2.78
C TYR A 221 46.07 -47.74 3.82
N ASP A 222 47.21 -48.35 4.16
CA ASP A 222 47.50 -49.48 5.08
C ASP A 222 47.13 -49.31 6.58
N SER A 223 46.45 -48.24 7.01
CA SER A 223 46.14 -48.05 8.45
C SER A 223 44.89 -47.19 8.72
N PRO A 224 43.71 -47.82 8.96
CA PRO A 224 42.45 -47.10 9.18
C PRO A 224 42.47 -46.13 10.38
N LEU A 225 43.19 -46.48 11.45
CA LEU A 225 43.29 -45.66 12.67
C LEU A 225 44.20 -44.43 12.49
N GLU A 226 45.33 -44.59 11.80
CA GLU A 226 46.23 -43.48 11.51
C GLU A 226 45.58 -42.51 10.53
N TYR A 227 44.88 -43.03 9.52
CA TYR A 227 44.11 -42.23 8.58
C TYR A 227 43.02 -41.40 9.27
N LEU A 228 42.28 -41.99 10.21
CA LEU A 228 41.31 -41.26 11.05
C LEU A 228 41.98 -40.15 11.87
N ASN A 229 43.24 -40.30 12.24
CA ASN A 229 43.97 -39.31 13.04
C ASN A 229 44.62 -38.19 12.21
N ILE A 230 44.96 -38.44 10.95
CA ILE A 230 45.66 -37.47 10.09
C ILE A 230 44.76 -36.78 9.06
N SER A 231 43.68 -37.43 8.62
CA SER A 231 42.80 -36.90 7.57
C SER A 231 41.60 -36.18 8.18
N SER A 232 41.19 -35.05 7.60
CA SER A 232 39.94 -34.37 7.98
C SER A 232 38.81 -34.90 7.11
N LEU A 233 37.82 -35.56 7.70
CA LEU A 233 36.67 -36.08 6.95
C LEU A 233 35.60 -35.01 6.73
N SER A 234 35.61 -33.93 7.52
CA SER A 234 34.73 -32.77 7.35
C SER A 234 35.21 -31.85 6.22
N PRO A 235 34.27 -31.19 5.51
CA PRO A 235 34.61 -30.13 4.57
C PRO A 235 35.22 -28.95 5.32
N LYS A 236 36.35 -28.45 4.84
CA LYS A 236 37.06 -27.33 5.46
C LYS A 236 37.14 -26.16 4.51
N LYS A 237 36.93 -24.97 5.03
CA LYS A 237 37.18 -23.73 4.30
C LYS A 237 38.69 -23.51 4.24
N ASP A 238 39.24 -23.38 3.04
CA ASP A 238 40.62 -22.95 2.86
C ASP A 238 40.70 -21.44 3.07
N ASP A 239 41.40 -21.01 4.11
CA ASP A 239 41.52 -19.61 4.48
C ASP A 239 42.34 -18.80 3.47
N GLN A 240 43.15 -19.46 2.62
CA GLN A 240 43.96 -18.78 1.60
C GLN A 240 43.19 -18.53 0.31
N THR A 241 42.39 -19.48 -0.13
CA THR A 241 41.60 -19.38 -1.37
C THR A 241 40.14 -18.98 -1.14
N ASN A 242 39.69 -18.99 0.12
CA ASN A 242 38.31 -18.74 0.53
C ASN A 242 37.30 -19.73 -0.11
N ILE A 243 37.79 -20.89 -0.57
CA ILE A 243 37.01 -21.96 -1.19
C ILE A 243 36.78 -23.08 -0.17
N LEU A 244 35.66 -23.76 -0.30
CA LEU A 244 35.36 -24.95 0.51
C LEU A 244 36.05 -26.17 -0.13
N ILE A 245 36.97 -26.79 0.59
CA ILE A 245 37.59 -28.06 0.20
C ILE A 245 36.62 -29.18 0.59
N HIS A 246 36.38 -30.09 -0.35
CA HIS A 246 35.47 -31.22 -0.15
C HIS A 246 36.06 -32.21 0.86
N GLY A 247 35.24 -32.64 1.81
CA GLY A 247 35.58 -33.73 2.73
C GLY A 247 35.32 -35.09 2.09
N VAL A 248 36.08 -36.12 2.46
CA VAL A 248 35.94 -37.49 1.93
C VAL A 248 34.53 -38.06 2.15
N LEU A 249 33.82 -37.58 3.18
CA LEU A 249 32.45 -37.99 3.50
C LEU A 249 31.36 -37.20 2.75
N GLN A 250 31.70 -36.29 1.84
CA GLN A 250 30.72 -35.65 0.94
C GLN A 250 30.39 -36.56 -0.25
N LEU A 251 29.71 -37.67 0.04
CA LEU A 251 29.27 -38.62 -0.97
C LEU A 251 27.90 -38.21 -1.56
N PRO A 252 27.63 -38.51 -2.85
CA PRO A 252 26.31 -38.31 -3.42
C PRO A 252 25.26 -39.21 -2.73
N ALA A 253 24.00 -38.79 -2.73
CA ALA A 253 22.91 -39.57 -2.14
C ALA A 253 22.85 -40.99 -2.74
N ASN A 254 22.60 -41.99 -1.88
CA ASN A 254 22.60 -43.43 -2.20
C ASN A 254 23.99 -44.05 -2.49
N SER A 255 25.07 -43.49 -1.93
CA SER A 255 26.40 -44.12 -1.98
C SER A 255 26.55 -45.19 -0.89
N ASN A 256 27.18 -46.32 -1.23
CA ASN A 256 27.56 -47.33 -0.26
C ASN A 256 28.99 -47.04 0.24
N LEU A 257 29.14 -46.83 1.54
CA LEU A 257 30.44 -46.74 2.19
C LEU A 257 30.76 -48.10 2.82
N MET A 258 31.83 -48.73 2.38
CA MET A 258 32.37 -49.95 3.01
C MET A 258 33.59 -49.55 3.83
N VAL A 259 33.52 -49.80 5.14
CA VAL A 259 34.66 -49.64 6.04
C VAL A 259 35.20 -51.03 6.31
N ASP A 260 36.44 -51.28 5.92
CA ASP A 260 37.11 -52.54 6.21
C ASP A 260 37.70 -52.49 7.63
N GLU A 261 37.12 -53.26 8.54
CA GLU A 261 37.52 -53.35 9.95
C GLU A 261 38.60 -54.41 10.19
N THR A 262 39.02 -55.15 9.16
CA THR A 262 39.89 -56.34 9.31
C THR A 262 41.32 -56.03 9.79
N GLN A 263 41.74 -54.76 9.79
CA GLN A 263 43.05 -54.29 10.25
C GLN A 263 42.97 -53.25 11.40
N LEU A 264 41.90 -53.25 12.19
CA LEU A 264 41.80 -52.36 13.35
C LEU A 264 42.69 -52.83 14.50
N GLU A 265 43.83 -52.17 14.69
CA GLU A 265 44.68 -52.33 15.88
C GLU A 265 44.19 -51.48 17.05
N SER A 266 44.46 -51.92 18.29
CA SER A 266 44.20 -51.13 19.49
C SER A 266 45.12 -49.91 19.52
N GLY A 267 44.56 -48.70 19.41
CA GLY A 267 45.33 -47.46 19.48
C GLY A 267 44.52 -46.29 20.03
N SER A 268 45.18 -45.14 20.21
CA SER A 268 44.57 -43.93 20.75
C SER A 268 44.11 -43.00 19.62
N LEU A 269 42.90 -42.45 19.76
CA LEU A 269 42.39 -41.43 18.85
C LEU A 269 42.93 -40.05 19.26
N SER A 270 43.47 -39.33 18.29
CA SER A 270 43.77 -37.90 18.38
C SER A 270 42.48 -37.07 18.42
N SER A 271 42.59 -35.77 18.68
CA SER A 271 41.44 -34.85 18.63
C SER A 271 40.72 -34.85 17.28
N ILE A 272 41.47 -35.00 16.18
CA ILE A 272 40.94 -35.10 14.81
C ILE A 272 40.21 -36.43 14.62
N GLY A 273 40.78 -37.53 15.14
CA GLY A 273 40.15 -38.84 15.14
C GLY A 273 38.82 -38.87 15.88
N ILE A 274 38.72 -38.17 17.02
CA ILE A 274 37.47 -38.03 17.80
C ILE A 274 36.42 -37.21 17.02
N GLU A 275 36.82 -36.17 16.30
CA GLU A 275 35.91 -35.41 15.46
C GLU A 275 35.37 -36.26 14.30
N ASN A 276 36.27 -36.99 13.63
CA ASN A 276 35.92 -37.90 12.54
C ASN A 276 34.98 -39.03 12.97
N THR A 277 35.18 -39.61 14.16
CA THR A 277 34.28 -40.65 14.68
C THR A 277 32.90 -40.10 15.03
N ASN A 278 32.82 -38.87 15.56
CA ASN A 278 31.53 -38.19 15.76
C ASN A 278 30.81 -37.88 14.43
N LEU A 279 31.55 -37.53 13.37
CA LEU A 279 30.96 -37.33 12.04
C LEU A 279 30.41 -38.63 11.44
N LEU A 280 31.17 -39.73 11.54
CA LEU A 280 30.70 -41.05 11.11
C LEU A 280 29.47 -41.49 11.92
N LYS A 281 29.46 -41.24 13.23
CA LYS A 281 28.29 -41.49 14.07
C LYS A 281 27.05 -40.74 13.59
N ASN A 282 27.19 -39.45 13.29
CA ASN A 282 26.09 -38.64 12.76
C ASN A 282 25.58 -39.17 11.41
N LEU A 283 26.43 -39.78 10.58
CA LEU A 283 26.00 -40.39 9.31
C LEU A 283 25.26 -41.72 9.49
N ILE A 284 25.51 -42.46 10.58
CA ILE A 284 24.83 -43.72 10.89
C ILE A 284 23.49 -43.48 11.60
N GLU A 285 23.37 -42.39 12.36
CA GLU A 285 22.15 -42.07 13.13
C GLU A 285 21.05 -41.36 12.31
N PHE A 286 21.31 -41.03 11.04
CA PHE A 286 20.34 -40.44 10.10
C PHE A 286 19.75 -41.47 9.13
#